data_AF-A0A3D2JDP8-F1
#
_entry.id   AF-A0A3D2JDP8-F1
#
_cell.length_a   1.000
_cell.length_b   1.000
_cell.length_c   1.000
_cell.angle_alpha   90.00
_cell.angle_beta   90.00
_cell.angle_gamma   90.00
#
_symmetry.space_group_name_H-M   'P 1'
#
loop_
_entity.id
_entity.type
_entity.pdbx_description
1 polymer ?
#
loop_
_entity_poly.entity_id
_entity_poly.type
_entity_poly.pdbx_seq_one_letter_code
_entity_poly.pdbx_strand_id
1 'polypeptide(L)'
;MGVASTATQPYDLFTVPWRGGELQPLVATNQSLLNEVRIASTERISFTGADGLEIEGWLVKPLSTERPYPLILHVHGGPYSAWGYSFYFQAQALASAGYASLY
;
A
#
# COMPACT_ATOMS: atom_id res chain seq x y z
N MET A 1 -19.39 -0.51 11.86
CA MET A 1 -18.14 -1.28 11.93
C MET A 1 -17.71 -1.57 10.50
N GLY A 2 -16.42 -1.45 10.20
CA GLY A 2 -15.85 -1.70 8.87
C GLY A 2 -14.39 -2.09 8.96
N VAL A 3 -13.79 -2.45 7.83
CA VAL A 3 -12.36 -2.70 7.70
C VAL A 3 -11.69 -1.51 7.03
N ALA A 4 -10.50 -1.13 7.50
CA ALA A 4 -9.69 -0.10 6.87
C ALA A 4 -8.23 -0.52 6.85
N SER A 5 -7.48 0.00 5.89
CA SER A 5 -6.06 -0.28 5.66
C SER A 5 -5.41 0.96 5.04
N THR A 6 -4.09 1.04 5.16
CA THR A 6 -3.24 2.00 4.45
C THR A 6 -2.14 1.22 3.74
N ALA A 7 -1.31 1.88 2.94
CA ALA A 7 -0.17 1.21 2.30
C ALA A 7 0.83 0.56 3.29
N THR A 8 0.82 0.98 4.55
CA THR A 8 1.74 0.48 5.60
C THR A 8 1.04 -0.23 6.76
N GLN A 9 -0.30 -0.26 6.77
CA GLN A 9 -1.09 -0.94 7.79
C GLN A 9 -2.04 -1.95 7.13
N PRO A 10 -1.88 -3.26 7.37
CA PRO A 10 -2.84 -4.27 6.94
C PRO A 10 -4.26 -3.97 7.44
N TYR A 11 -5.25 -4.63 6.84
CA TYR A 11 -6.64 -4.45 7.26
C TYR A 11 -6.83 -4.80 8.74
N ASP A 12 -7.48 -3.90 9.46
CA ASP A 12 -7.98 -4.10 10.83
C ASP A 12 -9.43 -3.60 10.94
N LEU A 13 -10.11 -3.89 12.06
CA LEU A 13 -11.50 -3.45 12.29
C LEU A 13 -11.55 -2.07 12.94
N PHE A 14 -12.44 -1.24 12.41
CA PHE A 14 -12.70 0.11 12.88
C PHE A 14 -14.20 0.32 13.11
N THR A 15 -14.51 1.24 14.01
CA THR A 15 -15.84 1.83 14.17
C THR A 15 -15.83 3.27 13.66
N VAL A 16 -17.01 3.74 13.27
CA VAL A 16 -17.26 5.14 12.94
C VAL A 16 -18.55 5.55 13.65
N PRO A 17 -18.61 6.72 14.31
CA PRO A 17 -19.85 7.20 14.91
C PRO A 17 -20.95 7.34 13.85
N TRP A 18 -22.20 7.01 14.22
CA TRP A 18 -23.35 7.10 13.30
C TRP A 18 -23.55 8.51 12.71
N ARG A 19 -23.21 9.56 13.47
CA ARG A 19 -23.29 10.96 13.01
C ARG A 19 -22.10 11.38 12.12
N GLY A 20 -21.25 10.44 11.71
CA GLY A 20 -19.97 10.72 11.08
C GLY A 20 -18.89 11.10 12.11
N GLY A 21 -17.63 11.06 11.68
CA GLY A 21 -16.46 11.32 12.50
C GLY A 21 -15.26 10.51 12.05
N GLU A 22 -14.19 10.57 12.84
CA GLU A 22 -12.97 9.81 12.58
C GLU A 22 -13.19 8.30 12.78
N LEU A 23 -12.43 7.50 12.04
CA LEU A 23 -12.33 6.06 12.26
C LEU A 23 -11.64 5.80 13.59
N GLN A 24 -12.26 4.98 14.43
CA GLN A 24 -11.69 4.54 15.70
C GLN A 24 -11.27 3.07 15.60
N PRO A 25 -10.02 2.72 15.92
CA PRO A 25 -9.59 1.33 15.91
C PRO A 25 -10.37 0.55 16.96
N LEU A 26 -10.95 -0.58 16.54
CA LEU A 26 -11.67 -1.49 17.44
C LEU A 26 -10.76 -2.62 17.91
N VAL A 27 -9.93 -3.13 17.00
CA VAL A 27 -8.89 -4.13 17.27
C VAL A 27 -7.61 -3.76 16.53
N ALA A 28 -6.48 -4.20 17.04
CA ALA A 28 -5.16 -4.03 16.43
C ALA A 28 -4.51 -5.41 16.25
N THR A 29 -5.11 -6.24 15.41
CA THR A 29 -4.76 -7.66 15.25
C THR A 29 -3.33 -7.83 14.75
N ASN A 30 -2.86 -6.87 13.95
CA ASN A 30 -1.55 -6.92 13.31
C ASN A 30 -0.43 -6.29 14.16
N GLN A 31 -0.75 -5.66 15.30
CA GLN A 31 0.21 -4.79 16.00
C GLN A 31 1.45 -5.53 16.50
N SER A 32 1.29 -6.76 17.02
CA SER A 32 2.43 -7.56 17.47
C SER A 32 3.40 -7.83 16.33
N LEU A 33 2.89 -8.28 15.19
CA LEU A 33 3.69 -8.53 13.99
C LEU A 33 4.36 -7.25 13.48
N LEU A 34 3.62 -6.13 13.40
CA LEU A 34 4.14 -4.85 12.92
C LEU A 34 5.26 -4.29 13.79
N ASN A 35 5.33 -4.68 15.07
CA ASN A 35 6.45 -4.31 15.95
C ASN A 35 7.72 -5.13 15.67
N GLU A 36 7.61 -6.26 14.99
CA GLU A 36 8.71 -7.20 14.73
C GLU A 36 9.28 -7.08 13.31
N VAL A 37 8.55 -6.45 12.39
CA VAL A 37 8.94 -6.33 10.98
C VAL A 37 9.15 -4.88 10.57
N ARG A 38 9.98 -4.68 9.54
CA ARG A 38 10.11 -3.37 8.88
C ARG A 38 9.15 -3.29 7.70
N ILE A 39 8.30 -2.28 7.73
CA ILE A 39 7.40 -1.95 6.63
C ILE A 39 8.08 -0.94 5.71
N ALA A 40 8.12 -1.23 4.42
CA ALA A 40 8.66 -0.34 3.40
C ALA A 40 7.75 0.86 3.18
N SER A 41 8.35 2.02 2.92
CA SER A 41 7.61 3.23 2.58
C SER A 41 6.96 3.11 1.20
N THR A 42 5.76 3.66 1.09
CA THR A 42 5.00 3.72 -0.16
C THR A 42 4.75 5.18 -0.50
N GLU A 43 5.10 5.56 -1.72
CA GLU A 43 4.94 6.91 -2.26
C GLU A 43 3.85 6.88 -3.33
N ARG A 44 2.85 7.77 -3.23
CA ARG A 44 1.94 8.03 -4.34
C ARG A 44 2.69 8.80 -5.41
N ILE A 45 2.63 8.32 -6.64
CA ILE A 45 3.19 8.99 -7.81
C ILE A 45 2.07 9.35 -8.79
N SER A 46 2.31 10.36 -9.61
CA SER A 46 1.50 10.61 -10.80
C SER A 46 2.39 10.76 -12.04
N PHE A 47 1.85 10.37 -13.19
CA PHE A 47 2.54 10.47 -14.47
C PHE A 47 1.53 10.65 -15.61
N THR A 48 1.99 11.22 -16.73
CA THR A 48 1.16 11.38 -17.92
C THR A 48 1.08 10.06 -18.70
N GLY A 49 -0.14 9.55 -18.88
CA GLY A 49 -0.46 8.39 -19.68
C GLY A 49 -0.40 8.65 -21.19
N ALA A 50 -0.58 7.59 -21.97
CA ALA A 50 -0.43 7.63 -23.43
C ALA A 50 -1.40 8.58 -24.15
N ASP A 51 -2.56 8.83 -23.56
CA ASP A 51 -3.62 9.72 -24.05
C ASP A 51 -3.58 11.12 -23.40
N GLY A 52 -2.51 11.43 -22.65
CA GLY A 52 -2.34 12.70 -21.97
C GLY A 52 -3.07 12.81 -20.63
N LEU A 53 -3.75 11.75 -20.18
CA LEU A 53 -4.39 11.73 -18.85
C LEU A 53 -3.34 11.61 -17.75
N GLU A 54 -3.60 12.23 -16.60
CA GLU A 54 -2.80 11.97 -15.39
C GLU A 54 -3.22 10.63 -14.80
N ILE A 55 -2.25 9.73 -14.64
CA ILE A 55 -2.41 8.40 -14.05
C ILE A 55 -1.74 8.38 -12.69
N GLU A 56 -2.41 7.77 -11.72
CA GLU A 56 -1.92 7.57 -10.37
C GLU A 56 -1.30 6.17 -10.21
N GLY A 57 -0.28 6.06 -9.36
CA GLY A 57 0.24 4.79 -8.90
C GLY A 57 0.92 4.92 -7.54
N TRP A 58 1.38 3.79 -7.01
CA TRP A 58 2.07 3.69 -5.73
C TRP A 58 3.41 2.97 -5.89
N LEU A 59 4.48 3.66 -5.53
CA LEU A 59 5.85 3.15 -5.55
C LEU A 59 6.26 2.71 -4.14
N VAL A 60 6.49 1.41 -3.97
CA VAL A 60 7.11 0.85 -2.78
C VAL A 60 8.61 0.75 -3.00
N LYS A 61 9.39 1.43 -2.17
CA LYS A 61 10.86 1.40 -2.23
C LYS A 61 11.38 0.18 -1.47
N PRO A 62 12.43 -0.50 -1.96
CA PRO A 62 13.01 -1.60 -1.22
C PRO A 62 13.62 -1.13 0.10
N LEU A 63 13.75 -2.03 1.05
CA LEU A 63 14.47 -1.76 2.31
C LEU A 63 16.00 -1.69 2.11
N SER A 64 16.49 -2.16 0.96
CA SER A 64 17.91 -2.06 0.57
C SER A 64 18.28 -0.60 0.21
N THR A 65 19.51 -0.21 0.53
CA THR A 65 20.09 1.08 0.13
C THR A 65 20.91 1.01 -1.16
N GLU A 66 21.16 -0.18 -1.69
CA GLU A 66 22.01 -0.40 -2.86
C GLU A 66 21.28 -0.07 -4.17
N ARG A 67 21.72 0.98 -4.85
CA ARG A 67 21.15 1.45 -6.12
C ARG A 67 22.01 1.02 -7.31
N PRO A 68 21.43 0.80 -8.50
CA PRO A 68 19.99 0.85 -8.81
C PRO A 68 19.23 -0.39 -8.32
N TYR A 69 17.93 -0.23 -8.02
CA TYR A 69 17.06 -1.33 -7.61
C TYR A 69 16.33 -1.95 -8.81
N PRO A 70 16.15 -3.29 -8.86
CA PRO A 70 15.21 -3.88 -9.80
C PRO A 70 13.77 -3.46 -9.47
N LEU A 71 12.97 -3.18 -10.50
CA LEU A 71 11.57 -2.75 -10.38
C LEU A 71 10.62 -3.82 -10.90
N ILE A 72 9.56 -4.10 -10.15
CA ILE A 72 8.44 -4.95 -10.55
C ILE A 72 7.21 -4.07 -10.79
N LEU A 73 6.61 -4.18 -11.96
CA LEU A 73 5.35 -3.52 -12.31
C LEU A 73 4.18 -4.49 -12.11
N HIS A 74 3.18 -4.07 -11.35
CA HIS A 74 1.99 -4.85 -11.05
C HIS A 74 0.78 -4.28 -11.80
N VAL A 75 0.23 -5.07 -12.71
CA VAL A 75 -1.02 -4.71 -13.42
C VAL A 75 -2.19 -5.30 -12.64
N HIS A 76 -3.14 -4.46 -12.24
CA HIS A 76 -4.33 -4.92 -11.52
C HIS A 76 -5.21 -5.82 -12.39
N GLY A 77 -6.08 -6.61 -11.75
CA GLY A 77 -7.11 -7.38 -12.43
C GLY A 77 -8.31 -6.53 -12.90
N GLY A 78 -9.26 -7.17 -13.60
CA GLY A 78 -10.46 -6.51 -14.15
C GLY A 78 -10.19 -5.78 -15.47
N PRO A 79 -11.12 -4.89 -15.87
CA PRO A 79 -10.70 -3.61 -16.46
C PRO A 79 -11.25 -2.40 -15.70
N TYR A 80 -12.21 -2.61 -14.78
CA TYR A 80 -12.87 -1.57 -13.97
C TYR A 80 -12.51 -1.62 -12.49
N SER A 81 -11.55 -2.46 -12.11
CA SER A 81 -10.92 -2.40 -10.80
C SER A 81 -9.73 -1.44 -10.85
N ALA A 82 -9.29 -0.96 -9.69
CA ALA A 82 -8.11 -0.13 -9.58
C ALA A 82 -7.29 -0.59 -8.39
N TRP A 83 -5.99 -0.36 -8.46
CA TRP A 83 -5.21 -0.27 -7.23
C TRP A 83 -5.69 0.94 -6.42
N GLY A 84 -5.46 0.86 -5.12
CA GLY A 84 -5.81 1.91 -4.17
C GLY A 84 -4.77 2.00 -3.08
N TYR A 85 -4.97 2.95 -2.17
CA TYR A 85 -4.10 3.13 -1.01
C TYR A 85 -4.40 2.10 0.09
N SER A 86 -4.07 0.82 -0.16
CA SER A 86 -4.22 -0.29 0.78
C SER A 86 -2.95 -1.10 0.90
N PHE A 87 -2.86 -1.93 1.95
CA PHE A 87 -1.69 -2.73 2.21
C PHE A 87 -1.54 -3.83 1.17
N TYR A 88 -0.45 -3.78 0.40
CA TYR A 88 -0.14 -4.80 -0.59
C TYR A 88 1.02 -5.69 -0.13
N PHE A 89 0.67 -6.84 0.46
CA PHE A 89 1.62 -7.78 1.05
C PHE A 89 2.75 -8.18 0.09
N GLN A 90 2.44 -8.43 -1.19
CA GLN A 90 3.43 -8.87 -2.17
C GLN A 90 4.50 -7.80 -2.42
N ALA A 91 4.10 -6.52 -2.51
CA ALA A 91 5.05 -5.42 -2.65
C ALA A 91 5.93 -5.25 -1.40
N GLN A 92 5.38 -5.44 -0.20
CA GLN A 92 6.14 -5.39 1.06
C GLN A 92 7.15 -6.54 1.17
N ALA A 93 6.75 -7.76 0.78
CA ALA A 93 7.64 -8.92 0.73
C ALA A 93 8.78 -8.70 -0.28
N LEU A 94 8.47 -8.21 -1.48
CA LEU A 94 9.45 -7.89 -2.52
C LEU A 94 10.40 -6.77 -2.09
N ALA A 95 9.90 -5.76 -1.37
CA ALA A 95 10.72 -4.69 -0.82
C ALA A 95 11.74 -5.20 0.20
N SER A 96 11.38 -6.21 1.00
CA SER A 96 12.31 -6.89 1.91
C SER A 96 13.37 -7.72 1.17
N ALA A 97 13.05 -8.20 -0.03
CA ALA A 97 13.97 -8.90 -0.92
C ALA A 97 14.80 -7.97 -1.83
N GLY A 98 14.69 -6.64 -1.67
CA GLY A 98 15.50 -5.66 -2.42
C GLY A 98 14.89 -5.17 -3.74
N TYR A 99 13.62 -5.49 -4.02
CA TYR A 99 12.91 -5.03 -5.21
C TYR A 99 12.06 -3.80 -4.93
N ALA A 100 12.04 -2.85 -5.87
CA ALA A 100 10.99 -1.84 -5.91
C ALA A 100 9.73 -2.45 -6.54
N SER A 101 8.55 -1.99 -6.12
CA SER A 101 7.27 -2.36 -6.70
C SER A 101 6.48 -1.12 -7.08
N LEU A 102 5.95 -1.09 -8.30
CA LEU A 102 5.00 -0.08 -8.77
C LEU A 102 3.67 -0.75 -9.09
N TYR A 103 2.59 -0.26 -8.52
CA TYR A 103 1.22 -0.69 -8.79
C TYR A 103 0.31 0.51 -9.00
#